data_AF-A0A6N8YZV6-F1
#
_entry.id   AF-A0A6N8YZV6-F1
#
_cell.length_a   1.000
_cell.length_b   1.000
_cell.length_c   1.000
_cell.angle_alpha   90.00
_cell.angle_beta   90.00
_cell.angle_gamma   90.00
#
_symmetry.space_group_name_H-M   'P 1'
#
loop_
_entity.id
_entity.type
_entity.pdbx_description
1 polymer ?
#
loop_
_entity_poly.entity_id
_entity_poly.type
_entity_poly.pdbx_seq_one_letter_code
_entity_poly.pdbx_strand_id
1 'polypeptide(L)'
;MPELECGFTDLEGASGSRRLAQVGPTLLVQVNHDPEQWFGMPVQPALPTATVSALIDTGTSDSSVDAMLAEELQLPLIVQRTVSGVGGETSVNVYWAQLRVPALQIQFAGLLAGVHLNAGGQPHRALIGRDFLQHFTMIYEGRSGSVKIVSGRGSSSWFTRLSRLFAKR
;
A
#
# COMPACT_ATOMS: atom_id res chain seq x y z
N MET A 1 2.74 11.24 -18.12
CA MET A 1 2.73 10.91 -16.67
C MET A 1 2.10 9.53 -16.60
N PRO A 2 2.73 8.54 -15.96
CA PRO A 2 2.12 7.22 -15.85
C PRO A 2 0.80 7.34 -15.08
N GLU A 3 -0.24 6.78 -15.68
CA GLU A 3 -1.57 6.65 -15.12
C GLU A 3 -1.91 5.18 -14.96
N LEU A 4 -2.71 4.87 -13.95
CA LEU A 4 -3.16 3.51 -13.69
C LEU A 4 -4.63 3.50 -13.30
N GLU A 5 -5.42 2.72 -14.03
CA GLU A 5 -6.78 2.35 -13.65
C GLU A 5 -6.74 1.45 -12.42
N CYS A 6 -7.51 1.82 -11.42
CA CYS A 6 -7.70 1.11 -10.16
C CYS A 6 -9.18 1.00 -9.76
N GLY A 7 -10.09 1.45 -10.64
CA GLY A 7 -11.53 1.24 -10.49
C GLY A 7 -12.01 -0.02 -11.19
N PHE A 8 -13.30 -0.05 -11.48
CA PHE A 8 -13.97 -1.14 -12.19
C PHE A 8 -14.76 -0.58 -13.36
N THR A 9 -14.70 -1.25 -14.50
CA THR A 9 -15.59 -1.00 -15.63
C THR A 9 -16.83 -1.88 -15.52
N ASP A 10 -17.94 -1.44 -16.12
CA ASP A 10 -19.10 -2.30 -16.32
C ASP A 10 -18.70 -3.53 -17.17
N LEU A 11 -19.20 -4.69 -16.77
CA LEU A 11 -19.11 -5.95 -17.49
C LEU A 11 -20.55 -6.49 -17.67
N GLU A 12 -20.76 -7.43 -18.59
CA GLU A 12 -22.08 -8.05 -18.77
C GLU A 12 -22.60 -8.60 -17.43
N GLY A 13 -23.72 -8.03 -16.95
CA GLY A 13 -24.35 -8.41 -15.68
C GLY A 13 -23.69 -7.87 -14.40
N ALA A 14 -22.63 -7.07 -14.48
CA ALA A 14 -21.94 -6.51 -13.31
C ALA A 14 -21.63 -5.02 -13.45
N SER A 15 -22.15 -4.21 -12.53
CA SER A 15 -21.90 -2.76 -12.52
C SER A 15 -20.56 -2.43 -11.84
N GLY A 16 -19.72 -1.65 -12.52
CA GLY A 16 -18.45 -1.14 -12.03
C GLY A 16 -18.61 -0.27 -10.80
N SER A 17 -19.61 0.63 -10.77
CA SER A 17 -19.89 1.47 -9.60
C SER A 17 -20.31 0.66 -8.38
N ARG A 18 -21.10 -0.40 -8.56
CA ARG A 18 -21.46 -1.31 -7.46
C ARG A 18 -20.24 -2.05 -6.92
N ARG A 19 -19.36 -2.55 -7.79
CA ARG A 19 -18.10 -3.19 -7.38
C ARG A 19 -17.19 -2.20 -6.66
N LEU A 20 -17.09 -0.96 -7.16
CA LEU A 20 -16.32 0.09 -6.51
C LEU A 20 -16.83 0.40 -5.11
N ALA A 21 -18.15 0.44 -4.91
CA ALA A 21 -18.74 0.66 -3.60
C ALA A 21 -18.52 -0.50 -2.61
N GLN A 22 -18.42 -1.74 -3.12
CA GLN A 22 -18.28 -2.94 -2.28
C GLN A 22 -16.82 -3.28 -1.97
N VAL A 23 -15.93 -3.11 -2.93
CA VAL A 23 -14.52 -3.52 -2.85
C VAL A 23 -13.62 -2.32 -2.60
N GLY A 24 -13.92 -1.17 -3.22
CA GLY A 24 -13.04 -0.01 -3.25
C GLY A 24 -12.00 -0.08 -4.38
N PRO A 25 -11.26 1.02 -4.64
CA PRO A 25 -10.28 1.05 -5.72
C PRO A 25 -9.06 0.18 -5.38
N THR A 26 -8.68 -0.72 -6.29
CA THR A 26 -7.69 -1.78 -6.03
C THR A 26 -6.46 -1.65 -6.93
N LEU A 27 -5.29 -1.87 -6.33
CA LEU A 27 -4.01 -2.00 -7.03
C LEU A 27 -3.40 -3.38 -6.78
N LEU A 28 -2.64 -3.90 -7.75
CA LEU A 28 -1.68 -4.98 -7.50
C LEU A 28 -0.35 -4.38 -7.08
N VAL A 29 0.11 -4.77 -5.89
CA VAL A 29 1.37 -4.32 -5.32
C VAL A 29 2.23 -5.52 -4.98
N GLN A 30 3.54 -5.35 -5.10
CA GLN A 30 4.53 -6.30 -4.60
C GLN A 30 5.02 -5.79 -3.24
N VAL A 31 4.96 -6.65 -2.23
CA VAL A 31 5.49 -6.39 -0.90
C VAL A 31 6.67 -7.32 -0.67
N ASN A 32 7.79 -6.75 -0.26
CA ASN A 32 8.98 -7.48 0.12
C ASN A 32 9.81 -6.68 1.14
N HIS A 33 10.92 -7.24 1.56
CA HIS A 33 11.99 -6.52 2.23
C HIS A 33 13.28 -6.93 1.54
N ASP A 34 13.97 -6.01 0.87
CA ASP A 34 15.30 -6.25 0.31
C ASP A 34 16.31 -5.19 0.80
N PRO A 35 17.15 -5.52 1.79
CA PRO A 35 18.16 -4.59 2.31
C PRO A 35 19.31 -4.36 1.31
N GLU A 36 19.56 -5.27 0.37
CA GLU A 36 20.70 -5.24 -0.56
C GLU A 36 20.36 -4.51 -1.87
N GLN A 37 19.08 -4.54 -2.29
CA GLN A 37 18.59 -3.77 -3.44
C GLN A 37 18.84 -2.26 -3.29
N TRP A 38 19.02 -1.77 -2.06
CA TRP A 38 19.38 -0.37 -1.80
C TRP A 38 20.78 0.02 -2.29
N PHE A 39 21.70 -0.95 -2.34
CA PHE A 39 23.11 -0.73 -2.66
C PHE A 39 23.48 -1.12 -4.10
N GLY A 40 22.49 -1.50 -4.93
CA GLY A 40 22.74 -1.96 -6.30
C GLY A 40 23.52 -3.27 -6.37
N MET A 41 23.50 -4.06 -5.28
CA MET A 41 24.19 -5.33 -5.19
C MET A 41 23.31 -6.45 -5.76
N PRO A 42 23.89 -7.46 -6.44
CA PRO A 42 23.14 -8.63 -6.89
C PRO A 42 22.65 -9.43 -5.68
N VAL A 43 21.33 -9.55 -5.57
CA VAL A 43 20.61 -10.18 -4.46
C VAL A 43 20.68 -11.70 -4.57
N GLN A 44 21.27 -12.39 -3.59
CA GLN A 44 21.10 -13.84 -3.42
C GLN A 44 21.13 -14.24 -1.94
N PRO A 45 20.11 -14.97 -1.43
CA PRO A 45 18.90 -15.46 -2.11
C PRO A 45 17.78 -14.40 -2.19
N ALA A 46 16.87 -14.56 -3.16
CA ALA A 46 15.70 -13.69 -3.31
C ALA A 46 14.84 -13.75 -2.04
N LEU A 47 14.65 -12.60 -1.40
CA LEU A 47 13.81 -12.50 -0.21
C LEU A 47 12.33 -12.73 -0.57
N PRO A 48 11.52 -13.26 0.37
CA PRO A 48 10.11 -13.49 0.13
C PRO A 48 9.44 -12.23 -0.43
N THR A 49 8.74 -12.40 -1.55
CA THR A 49 7.99 -11.33 -2.21
C THR A 49 6.59 -11.85 -2.46
N ALA A 50 5.58 -11.07 -2.06
CA ALA A 50 4.18 -11.38 -2.37
C ALA A 50 3.62 -10.31 -3.31
N THR A 51 2.88 -10.75 -4.34
CA THR A 51 2.01 -9.86 -5.11
C THR A 51 0.61 -9.94 -4.52
N VAL A 52 0.08 -8.83 -4.03
CA VAL A 52 -1.21 -8.77 -3.33
C VAL A 52 -2.10 -7.65 -3.85
N SER A 53 -3.41 -7.80 -3.70
CA SER A 53 -4.36 -6.71 -3.88
C SER A 53 -4.27 -5.74 -2.70
N ALA A 54 -4.05 -4.47 -3.02
CA ALA A 54 -4.05 -3.36 -2.07
C ALA A 54 -5.23 -2.41 -2.34
N LEU A 55 -5.90 -1.98 -1.28
CA LEU A 55 -6.95 -0.96 -1.36
C LEU A 55 -6.30 0.43 -1.37
N ILE A 56 -6.73 1.29 -2.28
CA ILE A 56 -6.46 2.73 -2.18
C ILE A 56 -7.38 3.31 -1.11
N ASP A 57 -6.79 3.76 0.00
CA ASP A 57 -7.53 4.19 1.18
C ASP A 57 -7.14 5.62 1.56
N THR A 58 -7.99 6.58 1.16
CA THR A 58 -7.82 7.98 1.54
C THR A 58 -8.19 8.26 3.00
N GLY A 59 -8.80 7.30 3.70
CA GLY A 59 -9.18 7.37 5.11
C GLY A 59 -8.01 7.17 6.05
N THR A 60 -6.99 6.40 5.67
CA THR A 60 -5.80 6.17 6.50
C THR A 60 -4.66 7.16 6.24
N SER A 61 -3.97 7.56 7.31
CA SER A 61 -2.77 8.41 7.21
C SER A 61 -1.58 7.62 6.66
N ASP A 62 -1.36 6.42 7.17
CA ASP A 62 -0.22 5.57 6.88
C ASP A 62 -0.66 4.35 6.05
N SER A 63 0.21 3.89 5.17
CA SER A 63 0.04 2.62 4.46
C SER A 63 0.23 1.44 5.41
N SER A 64 -0.49 0.34 5.16
CA SER A 64 -0.50 -0.82 6.05
C SER A 64 -0.52 -2.13 5.28
N VAL A 65 -0.11 -3.20 5.94
CA VAL A 65 -0.17 -4.57 5.43
C VAL A 65 -0.93 -5.44 6.40
N ASP A 66 -1.49 -6.54 5.90
CA ASP A 66 -2.04 -7.56 6.78
C ASP A 66 -0.94 -8.15 7.68
N ALA A 67 -1.19 -8.26 8.99
CA ALA A 67 -0.18 -8.72 9.94
C ALA A 67 0.35 -10.13 9.61
N MET A 68 -0.51 -11.03 9.11
CA MET A 68 -0.05 -12.37 8.69
C MET A 68 0.80 -12.29 7.43
N LEU A 69 0.50 -11.38 6.50
CA LEU A 69 1.37 -11.14 5.34
C LEU A 69 2.77 -10.66 5.78
N ALA A 70 2.84 -9.77 6.77
CA ALA A 70 4.12 -9.29 7.28
C ALA A 70 4.96 -10.42 7.89
N GLU A 71 4.33 -11.35 8.61
CA GLU A 71 4.97 -12.53 9.18
C GLU A 71 5.39 -13.54 8.11
N GLU A 72 4.52 -13.83 7.12
CA GLU A 72 4.82 -14.69 5.96
C GLU A 72 6.07 -14.21 5.21
N LEU A 73 6.18 -12.89 5.03
CA LEU A 73 7.29 -12.25 4.34
C LEU A 73 8.50 -12.00 5.24
N GLN A 74 8.42 -12.34 6.53
CA GLN A 74 9.47 -12.12 7.52
C GLN A 74 9.95 -10.66 7.55
N LEU A 75 9.01 -9.71 7.43
CA LEU A 75 9.34 -8.29 7.42
C LEU A 75 9.99 -7.89 8.76
N PRO A 76 11.04 -7.04 8.75
CA PRO A 76 11.66 -6.58 9.99
C PRO A 76 10.69 -5.77 10.84
N LEU A 77 10.42 -6.26 12.06
CA LEU A 77 9.70 -5.50 13.08
C LEU A 77 10.59 -4.35 13.59
N ILE A 78 10.11 -3.12 13.46
CA ILE A 78 10.85 -1.93 13.90
C ILE A 78 10.39 -1.47 15.27
N VAL A 79 9.07 -1.37 15.46
CA VAL A 79 8.47 -0.82 16.68
C VAL A 79 7.00 -1.24 16.78
N GLN A 80 6.42 -1.13 17.97
CA GLN A 80 4.97 -1.22 18.17
C GLN A 80 4.40 0.18 18.40
N ARG A 81 3.24 0.49 17.81
CA ARG A 81 2.56 1.79 17.97
C ARG A 81 1.07 1.61 18.20
N THR A 82 0.51 2.50 19.00
CA THR A 82 -0.94 2.66 19.09
C THR A 82 -1.45 3.39 17.85
N VAL A 83 -2.44 2.81 17.18
CA VAL A 83 -3.19 3.41 16.07
C VAL A 83 -4.65 3.53 16.47
N SER A 84 -5.30 4.61 16.03
CA SER A 84 -6.73 4.85 16.28
C SER A 84 -7.52 4.55 15.01
N GLY A 85 -8.56 3.71 15.12
CA GLY A 85 -9.49 3.42 14.04
C GLY A 85 -10.94 3.49 14.50
N VAL A 86 -11.87 3.08 13.63
CA VAL A 86 -13.31 3.05 13.93
C VAL A 86 -13.63 2.17 15.16
N GLY A 87 -12.83 1.14 15.41
CA GLY A 87 -12.94 0.25 16.58
C GLY A 87 -12.26 0.74 17.86
N GLY A 88 -11.72 1.96 17.86
CA GLY A 88 -10.94 2.51 18.97
C GLY A 88 -9.43 2.40 18.75
N GLU A 89 -8.68 2.54 19.84
CA GLU A 89 -7.22 2.46 19.83
C GLU A 89 -6.75 1.00 19.93
N THR A 90 -5.78 0.63 19.11
CA THR A 90 -5.16 -0.69 19.15
C THR A 90 -3.65 -0.59 18.94
N SER A 91 -2.90 -1.49 19.58
CA SER A 91 -1.45 -1.53 19.46
C SER A 91 -1.05 -2.46 18.33
N VAL A 92 -0.36 -1.93 17.33
CA VAL A 92 0.04 -2.65 16.11
C VAL A 92 1.55 -2.69 15.96
N ASN A 93 2.03 -3.78 15.39
CA ASN A 93 3.41 -3.89 14.96
C ASN A 93 3.64 -3.01 13.73
N VAL A 94 4.81 -2.39 13.65
CA VAL A 94 5.23 -1.56 12.52
C VAL A 94 6.47 -2.18 11.91
N TYR A 95 6.38 -2.49 10.63
CA TYR A 95 7.39 -3.22 9.89
C TYR A 95 8.08 -2.32 8.88
N TRP A 96 9.35 -2.60 8.59
CA TRP A 96 10.02 -2.00 7.44
C TRP A 96 9.78 -2.86 6.19
N ALA A 97 9.32 -2.24 5.11
CA ALA A 97 8.99 -2.95 3.89
C ALA A 97 9.28 -2.10 2.65
N GLN A 98 9.36 -2.78 1.52
CA GLN A 98 9.32 -2.23 0.19
C GLN A 98 7.98 -2.59 -0.44
N LEU A 99 7.30 -1.59 -0.97
CA LEU A 99 6.05 -1.69 -1.69
C LEU A 99 6.30 -1.19 -3.11
N ARG A 100 6.12 -2.06 -4.10
CA ARG A 100 6.26 -1.72 -5.52
C ARG A 100 4.90 -1.81 -6.20
N VAL A 101 4.60 -0.84 -7.06
CA VAL A 101 3.46 -0.88 -7.97
C VAL A 101 4.02 -1.12 -9.37
N PRO A 102 4.08 -2.37 -9.85
CA PRO A 102 4.80 -2.70 -11.09
C PRO A 102 4.27 -1.94 -12.31
N ALA A 103 2.95 -1.78 -12.40
CA ALA A 103 2.29 -1.07 -13.51
C ALA A 103 2.65 0.42 -13.59
N LEU A 104 3.03 1.04 -12.46
CA LEU A 104 3.51 2.43 -12.44
C LEU A 104 5.04 2.53 -12.46
N GLN A 105 5.75 1.40 -12.34
CA GLN A 105 7.21 1.34 -12.15
C GLN A 105 7.69 2.19 -10.96
N ILE A 106 6.86 2.27 -9.91
CA ILE A 106 7.16 3.02 -8.68
C ILE A 106 7.43 2.03 -7.55
N GLN A 107 8.44 2.35 -6.74
CA GLN A 107 8.76 1.65 -5.50
C GLN A 107 8.80 2.65 -4.36
N PHE A 108 8.22 2.25 -3.24
CA PHE A 108 8.25 2.94 -1.97
C PHE A 108 8.91 2.01 -0.96
N ALA A 109 9.89 2.49 -0.20
CA ALA A 109 10.36 1.80 0.98
C ALA A 109 9.90 2.60 2.20
N GLY A 110 9.51 1.94 3.28
CA GLY A 110 9.11 2.66 4.47
C GLY A 110 8.48 1.77 5.52
N LEU A 111 7.86 2.44 6.48
CA LEU A 111 7.17 1.76 7.56
C LEU A 111 5.74 1.45 7.15
N LEU A 112 5.32 0.20 7.36
CA LEU A 112 3.94 -0.24 7.18
C LEU A 112 3.41 -0.75 8.52
N ALA A 113 2.23 -0.29 8.91
CA ALA A 113 1.53 -0.87 10.05
C ALA A 113 1.03 -2.28 9.69
N GLY A 114 1.27 -3.26 10.56
CA GLY A 114 0.69 -4.59 10.46
C GLY A 114 -0.67 -4.61 11.16
N VAL A 115 -1.72 -4.56 10.37
CA VAL A 115 -3.11 -4.51 10.86
C VAL A 115 -3.84 -5.80 10.49
N HIS A 116 -4.91 -6.12 11.21
CA HIS A 116 -5.67 -7.34 10.99
C HIS A 116 -6.73 -7.16 9.88
N LEU A 117 -6.29 -7.00 8.63
CA LEU A 117 -7.19 -6.74 7.50
C LEU A 117 -8.13 -7.92 7.24
N ASN A 118 -7.56 -9.11 6.99
CA ASN A 118 -8.37 -10.28 6.63
C ASN A 118 -9.29 -10.70 7.80
N ALA A 119 -8.76 -10.73 9.01
CA ALA A 119 -9.56 -11.02 10.21
C ALA A 119 -10.62 -9.92 10.50
N GLY A 120 -10.39 -8.69 10.04
CA GLY A 120 -11.36 -7.59 10.07
C GLY A 120 -12.35 -7.58 8.90
N GLY A 121 -12.35 -8.60 8.03
CA GLY A 121 -13.26 -8.71 6.88
C GLY A 121 -12.87 -7.86 5.67
N GLN A 122 -11.67 -7.28 5.66
CA GLN A 122 -11.14 -6.55 4.51
C GLN A 122 -10.47 -7.55 3.54
N PRO A 123 -10.99 -7.74 2.30
CA PRO A 123 -10.41 -8.69 1.34
C PRO A 123 -9.00 -8.33 0.84
N HIS A 124 -8.58 -7.07 0.98
CA HIS A 124 -7.24 -6.62 0.58
C HIS A 124 -6.21 -7.00 1.64
N ARG A 125 -4.98 -7.35 1.21
CA ARG A 125 -3.86 -7.66 2.12
C ARG A 125 -2.94 -6.47 2.37
N ALA A 126 -3.25 -5.32 1.79
CA ALA A 126 -2.57 -4.05 2.04
C ALA A 126 -3.52 -2.86 1.86
N LEU A 127 -3.21 -1.74 2.51
CA LEU A 127 -3.85 -0.44 2.32
C LEU A 127 -2.79 0.56 1.86
N ILE A 128 -3.13 1.34 0.85
CA ILE A 128 -2.31 2.44 0.34
C ILE A 128 -2.88 3.74 0.90
N GLY A 129 -2.17 4.30 1.87
CA GLY A 129 -2.58 5.46 2.64
C GLY A 129 -2.15 6.80 2.04
N ARG A 130 -2.48 7.89 2.75
CA ARG A 130 -2.14 9.25 2.31
C ARG A 130 -0.64 9.54 2.26
N ASP A 131 0.16 8.84 3.05
CA ASP A 131 1.63 8.85 2.98
C ASP A 131 2.16 8.53 1.57
N PHE A 132 1.53 7.58 0.87
CA PHE A 132 1.77 7.27 -0.53
C PHE A 132 0.97 8.17 -1.47
N LEU A 133 -0.34 8.32 -1.23
CA LEU A 133 -1.27 8.98 -2.16
C LEU A 133 -1.03 10.49 -2.31
N GLN A 134 -0.39 11.16 -1.36
CA GLN A 134 -0.04 12.59 -1.48
C GLN A 134 0.85 12.92 -2.68
N HIS A 135 1.46 11.91 -3.32
CA HIS A 135 2.30 12.04 -4.51
C HIS A 135 1.56 11.80 -5.83
N PHE A 136 0.25 11.54 -5.77
CA PHE A 136 -0.59 11.20 -6.91
C PHE A 136 -1.80 12.12 -6.99
N THR A 137 -2.28 12.33 -8.22
CA THR A 137 -3.64 12.80 -8.43
C THR A 137 -4.54 11.58 -8.52
N MET A 138 -5.58 11.52 -7.70
CA MET A 138 -6.63 10.50 -7.79
C MET A 138 -7.87 11.10 -8.44
N ILE A 139 -8.40 10.42 -9.45
CA ILE A 139 -9.65 10.76 -10.14
C ILE A 139 -10.65 9.65 -9.79
N TYR A 140 -11.74 10.00 -9.12
CA TYR A 140 -12.77 9.04 -8.69
C TYR A 140 -14.08 9.35 -9.40
N GLU A 141 -14.52 8.46 -10.30
CA GLU A 141 -15.79 8.56 -11.00
C GLU A 141 -16.77 7.51 -10.48
N GLY A 142 -17.47 7.84 -9.39
CA GLY A 142 -18.35 6.89 -8.71
C GLY A 142 -19.53 6.36 -9.53
N ARG A 143 -19.97 7.09 -10.57
CA ARG A 143 -21.11 6.65 -11.42
C ARG A 143 -20.75 5.49 -12.35
N SER A 144 -19.57 5.56 -12.98
CA SER A 144 -19.07 4.49 -13.85
C SER A 144 -18.35 3.40 -13.05
N GLY A 145 -17.81 3.75 -11.88
CA GLY A 145 -16.89 2.90 -11.13
C GLY A 145 -15.42 3.08 -11.53
N SER A 146 -15.12 3.96 -12.49
CA SER A 146 -13.74 4.25 -12.89
C SER A 146 -13.01 5.03 -11.80
N VAL A 147 -11.78 4.62 -11.54
CA VAL A 147 -10.86 5.31 -10.64
C VAL A 147 -9.48 5.24 -11.26
N LYS A 148 -8.78 6.37 -11.29
CA LYS A 148 -7.42 6.45 -11.79
C LYS A 148 -6.52 7.12 -10.77
N ILE A 149 -5.27 6.68 -10.72
CA ILE A 149 -4.19 7.43 -10.10
C ILE A 149 -3.19 7.86 -11.18
N VAL A 150 -2.71 9.09 -11.07
CA VAL A 150 -1.76 9.69 -12.00
C VAL A 150 -0.55 10.17 -11.20
N SER A 151 0.65 9.70 -11.54
CA SER A 151 1.85 10.13 -10.81
C SER A 151 2.23 11.57 -11.18
N GLY A 152 2.72 12.35 -10.22
CA GLY A 152 3.33 13.66 -10.49
C GLY A 152 4.53 13.58 -11.45
N ARG A 153 4.89 14.69 -12.12
CA ARG A 153 6.14 14.79 -12.89
C ARG A 153 7.34 14.58 -11.94
N GLY A 154 8.31 13.75 -12.32
CA GLY A 154 9.56 13.52 -11.57
C GLY A 154 9.53 12.38 -10.53
N SER A 155 8.50 11.54 -10.53
CA SER A 155 8.23 10.49 -9.52
C SER A 155 9.03 9.18 -9.68
N SER A 156 10.04 9.11 -10.55
CA SER A 156 10.68 7.83 -10.92
C SER A 156 11.60 7.22 -9.85
N SER A 157 11.83 7.89 -8.72
CA SER A 157 12.52 7.32 -7.56
C SER A 157 12.21 8.15 -6.32
N TRP A 158 11.46 7.60 -5.36
CA TRP A 158 11.22 8.21 -4.06
C TRP A 158 11.99 7.43 -3.00
N PHE A 159 13.14 7.98 -2.58
CA PHE A 159 13.85 7.48 -1.39
C PHE A 159 13.17 8.01 -0.13
N THR A 160 12.93 7.12 0.83
CA THR A 160 12.22 7.40 2.10
C THR A 160 12.90 8.48 2.93
N ARG A 161 12.09 9.38 3.53
CA ARG A 161 12.51 10.22 4.65
C ARG A 161 12.68 9.37 5.91
N LEU A 162 13.93 9.10 6.30
CA LEU A 162 14.30 8.66 7.66
C LEU A 162 14.07 9.76 8.73
N SER A 163 13.70 10.98 8.36
CA SER A 163 13.92 12.17 9.20
C SER A 163 12.82 12.56 10.18
N ARG A 164 11.75 11.77 10.38
CA ARG A 164 10.69 12.16 11.35
C ARG A 164 10.52 11.28 12.57
N LEU A 165 11.18 10.13 12.63
CA LEU A 165 11.06 9.20 13.76
C LEU A 165 12.10 9.37 14.86
N PHE A 166 13.16 10.15 14.61
CA PHE A 166 14.15 10.52 15.62
C PHE A 166 14.07 11.99 16.06
N ALA A 167 13.11 12.77 15.56
CA ALA A 167 13.04 14.22 15.82
C ALA A 167 12.16 14.62 17.03
N LYS A 168 11.64 13.65 17.79
CA LYS A 168 10.97 13.91 19.07
C LYS A 168 11.35 12.82 20.08
N ARG A 169 12.53 12.97 20.68
CA ARG A 169 12.83 12.51 22.03
C ARG A 169 13.27 13.73 22.82
#